data_AF-A0A958S445-F1
#
_entry.id   AF-A0A958S445-F1
#
_cell.length_a   1.000
_cell.length_b   1.000
_cell.length_c   1.000
_cell.angle_alpha   90.00
_cell.angle_beta   90.00
_cell.angle_gamma   90.00
#
_symmetry.space_group_name_H-M   'P 1'
#
loop_
_entity.id
_entity.type
_entity.pdbx_description
1 polymer ?
#
loop_
_entity_poly.entity_id
_entity_poly.type
_entity_poly.pdbx_seq_one_letter_code
_entity_poly.pdbx_strand_id
1 'polypeptide(L)'
;MRRRPIALTLCALVFLYFPISWGSQIWHGHSVYFGDVLFSLILPSVLLVGLLRVARIGWYTLIAFGFIWGARDLYIYYSSQGANLAPIVVHLFIYLVSLSYFINPRVRHLYFDPRMHWWKTKQRFETHTPTIVRHQGEWFYPIMRNVSEGGCFLEIPHGMLVSEHLEIQVPLPEPLNVPVIKANGEIRWVSKDPLRMGLGVQFNNLPREQSRALKAFVRKQL
;
A
#
# COMPACT_ATOMS: atom_id res chain seq x y z
N MET A 1 -7.37 -4.53 -6.16
CA MET A 1 -6.67 -4.50 -4.85
C MET A 1 -5.36 -5.27 -4.95
N ARG A 2 -4.20 -4.59 -4.85
CA ARG A 2 -2.86 -5.20 -4.90
C ARG A 2 -2.72 -6.19 -3.74
N ARG A 3 -2.19 -7.39 -3.98
CA ARG A 3 -1.81 -8.33 -2.91
C ARG A 3 -0.94 -7.55 -1.91
N ARG A 4 -1.36 -7.50 -0.64
CA ARG A 4 -0.56 -6.89 0.41
C ARG A 4 0.77 -7.65 0.48
N PRO A 5 1.91 -6.96 0.68
CA PRO A 5 3.19 -7.63 0.72
C PRO A 5 3.19 -8.60 1.91
N ILE A 6 3.55 -9.85 1.65
CA ILE A 6 3.58 -10.93 2.65
C ILE A 6 4.48 -10.52 3.84
N ALA A 7 5.55 -9.77 3.57
CA ALA A 7 6.44 -9.24 4.59
C ALA A 7 5.73 -8.34 5.62
N LEU A 8 4.75 -7.53 5.21
CA LEU A 8 3.98 -6.68 6.13
C LEU A 8 3.08 -7.52 7.04
N THR A 9 2.40 -8.52 6.47
CA THR A 9 1.57 -9.44 7.26
C THR A 9 2.42 -10.24 8.23
N LEU A 10 3.59 -10.74 7.80
CA LEU A 10 4.50 -11.48 8.67
C LEU A 10 5.02 -10.60 9.82
N CYS A 11 5.49 -9.38 9.54
CA CYS A 11 5.95 -8.46 10.58
C CYS A 11 4.85 -8.10 11.59
N ALA A 12 3.62 -7.90 11.11
CA ALA A 12 2.49 -7.61 11.99
C ALA A 12 2.18 -8.83 12.90
N LEU A 13 2.23 -10.05 12.35
CA LEU A 13 1.96 -11.28 13.12
C LEU A 13 2.97 -11.56 14.23
N VAL A 14 4.20 -11.02 14.15
CA VAL A 14 5.19 -11.16 15.24
C VAL A 14 4.66 -10.59 16.56
N PHE A 15 3.78 -9.58 16.51
CA PHE A 15 3.17 -9.00 17.71
C PHE A 15 2.15 -9.91 18.40
N LEU A 16 1.74 -11.03 17.79
CA LEU A 16 0.97 -12.08 18.47
C LEU A 16 1.79 -12.82 19.52
N TYR A 17 3.12 -12.68 19.51
CA TYR A 17 4.00 -13.23 20.54
C TYR A 17 3.55 -12.79 21.95
N PHE A 18 3.24 -11.51 22.15
CA PHE A 18 2.89 -10.93 23.45
C PHE A 18 1.62 -11.53 24.09
N PRO A 19 0.47 -11.62 23.39
CA PRO A 19 -0.71 -12.27 23.95
C PRO A 19 -0.52 -13.78 24.15
N ILE A 20 0.25 -14.44 23.28
CA ILE A 20 0.54 -15.88 23.41
C ILE A 20 1.43 -16.14 24.63
N SER A 21 2.50 -15.37 24.82
CA SER A 21 3.40 -15.50 25.97
C SER A 21 2.68 -15.25 27.28
N TRP A 22 1.79 -14.25 27.30
CA TRP A 22 0.97 -13.95 28.47
C TRP A 22 -0.05 -15.06 28.76
N GLY A 23 -0.73 -15.59 27.74
CA GLY A 23 -1.61 -16.75 27.89
C GLY A 23 -0.89 -17.98 28.46
N SER A 24 0.35 -18.20 28.03
CA SER A 24 1.21 -19.25 28.59
C SER A 24 1.53 -19.00 30.07
N GLN A 25 1.83 -17.76 30.48
CA GLN A 25 2.08 -17.42 31.89
C GLN A 25 0.84 -17.64 32.76
N ILE A 26 -0.35 -17.29 32.28
CA ILE A 26 -1.62 -17.55 32.99
C ILE A 26 -1.81 -19.05 33.21
N TRP A 27 -1.53 -19.87 32.19
CA TRP A 27 -1.62 -21.34 32.30
C TRP A 27 -0.70 -21.90 33.39
N HIS A 28 0.47 -21.28 33.59
CA HIS A 28 1.42 -21.66 34.65
C HIS A 28 1.07 -21.06 36.03
N GLY A 29 -0.12 -20.49 36.20
CA GLY A 29 -0.63 -20.00 37.48
C GLY A 29 -0.25 -18.56 37.82
N HIS A 30 0.17 -17.76 36.84
CA HIS A 30 0.49 -16.36 37.07
C HIS A 30 -0.79 -15.56 37.37
N SER A 31 -0.78 -14.74 38.44
CA SER A 31 -1.88 -13.84 38.77
C SER A 31 -2.07 -12.79 37.67
N VAL A 32 -3.33 -12.52 37.34
CA VAL A 32 -3.72 -11.56 36.30
C VAL A 32 -3.96 -10.19 36.91
N TYR A 33 -3.13 -9.22 36.55
CA TYR A 33 -3.36 -7.82 36.86
C TYR A 33 -3.93 -7.08 35.65
N PHE A 34 -4.71 -6.02 35.90
CA PHE A 34 -5.27 -5.19 34.83
C PHE A 34 -4.20 -4.61 33.90
N GLY A 35 -3.03 -4.24 34.46
CA GLY A 35 -1.89 -3.77 33.67
C GLY A 35 -1.41 -4.80 32.66
N ASP A 36 -1.38 -6.09 33.03
CA ASP A 36 -0.91 -7.14 32.12
C ASP A 36 -1.89 -7.42 30.98
N VAL A 37 -3.19 -7.24 31.22
CA VAL A 37 -4.20 -7.30 30.14
C VAL A 37 -3.99 -6.16 29.14
N LEU A 38 -3.81 -4.94 29.64
CA LEU A 38 -3.64 -3.76 28.80
C LEU A 38 -2.36 -3.86 27.95
N PHE A 39 -1.25 -4.22 28.58
CA PHE A 39 0.03 -4.34 27.90
C PHE A 39 0.07 -5.57 27.01
N SER A 40 -0.25 -6.77 27.49
CA SER A 40 0.03 -8.00 26.74
C SER A 40 -1.04 -8.34 25.69
N LEU A 41 -2.25 -7.82 25.83
CA LEU A 41 -3.37 -8.13 24.92
C LEU A 41 -3.81 -6.92 24.11
N ILE A 42 -4.22 -5.84 24.79
CA ILE A 42 -4.90 -4.71 24.13
C ILE A 42 -3.95 -3.94 23.21
N LEU A 43 -2.80 -3.49 23.72
CA LEU A 43 -1.84 -2.70 22.95
C LEU A 43 -1.28 -3.44 21.72
N PRO A 44 -0.79 -4.69 21.82
CA PRO A 44 -0.32 -5.48 20.69
C PRO A 44 -1.43 -5.72 19.66
N SER A 45 -2.68 -5.93 20.10
CA SER A 45 -3.81 -6.14 19.18
C SER A 45 -4.17 -4.87 18.40
N VAL A 46 -4.19 -3.71 19.07
CA VAL A 46 -4.41 -2.41 18.42
C VAL A 46 -3.29 -2.13 17.42
N LEU A 47 -2.05 -2.42 17.80
CA LEU A 47 -0.89 -2.26 16.92
C LEU A 47 -0.93 -3.22 15.73
N LEU A 48 -1.26 -4.50 15.93
CA LEU A 48 -1.46 -5.49 14.87
C LEU A 48 -2.48 -4.99 13.85
N VAL A 49 -3.66 -4.56 14.31
CA VAL A 49 -4.71 -4.02 13.43
C VAL A 49 -4.27 -2.74 12.74
N GLY A 50 -3.58 -1.84 13.46
CA GLY A 50 -3.05 -0.59 12.92
C GLY A 50 -2.03 -0.82 11.80
N LEU A 51 -1.11 -1.77 11.98
CA LEU A 51 -0.12 -2.16 10.98
C LEU A 51 -0.77 -2.87 9.79
N LEU A 52 -1.69 -3.80 10.03
CA LEU A 52 -2.40 -4.51 8.95
C LEU A 52 -3.27 -3.59 8.10
N ARG A 53 -3.91 -2.58 8.72
CA ARG A 53 -4.70 -1.56 8.01
C ARG A 53 -3.82 -0.49 7.37
N VAL A 54 -2.52 -0.51 7.63
CA VAL A 54 -1.58 0.52 7.14
C VAL A 54 -2.08 1.93 7.50
N ALA A 55 -2.61 2.06 8.72
CA ALA A 55 -3.07 3.34 9.20
C ALA A 55 -1.86 4.18 9.63
N ARG A 56 -1.92 5.50 9.46
CA ARG A 56 -0.93 6.42 10.04
C ARG A 56 -0.75 6.18 11.55
N ILE A 57 -1.84 5.82 12.22
CA ILE A 57 -1.86 5.46 13.64
C ILE A 57 -0.92 4.28 13.93
N GLY A 58 -0.84 3.28 13.04
CA GLY A 58 -0.02 2.09 13.22
C GLY A 58 1.48 2.38 13.39
N TRP A 59 2.00 3.44 12.75
CA TRP A 59 3.39 3.86 12.91
C TRP A 59 3.65 4.49 14.27
N TYR A 60 2.79 5.41 14.70
CA TYR A 60 2.93 6.06 16.00
C TYR A 60 2.71 5.07 17.14
N THR A 61 1.76 4.15 17.00
CA THR A 61 1.55 3.09 17.99
C THR A 61 2.73 2.14 18.05
N LEU A 62 3.43 1.86 16.94
CA LEU A 62 4.65 1.04 16.95
C LEU A 62 5.78 1.68 17.77
N ILE A 63 6.05 2.97 17.56
CA ILE A 63 7.07 3.70 18.32
C ILE A 63 6.67 3.78 19.80
N ALA A 64 5.43 4.17 20.08
CA ALA A 64 4.93 4.29 21.45
C ALA A 64 4.97 2.94 22.18
N PHE A 65 4.58 1.86 21.50
CA PHE A 65 4.62 0.50 22.04
C PHE A 65 6.05 0.08 22.37
N GLY A 66 7.03 0.31 21.48
CA GLY A 66 8.44 0.02 21.77
C GLY A 66 8.99 0.79 22.96
N PHE A 67 8.66 2.07 23.08
CA PHE A 67 9.10 2.89 24.21
C PHE A 67 8.47 2.46 25.53
N ILE A 68 7.14 2.30 25.56
CA ILE A 68 6.41 1.94 26.77
C ILE A 68 6.79 0.54 27.24
N TRP A 69 6.92 -0.42 26.31
CA TRP A 69 7.32 -1.78 26.66
C TRP A 69 8.77 -1.85 27.12
N GLY A 70 9.69 -1.13 26.46
CA GLY A 70 11.07 -1.03 26.90
C GLY A 70 11.18 -0.46 28.31
N ALA A 71 10.39 0.57 28.64
CA ALA A 71 10.33 1.13 30.00
C ALA A 71 9.79 0.12 31.02
N ARG A 72 8.75 -0.66 30.66
CA ARG A 72 8.21 -1.75 31.51
C ARG A 72 9.27 -2.83 31.77
N ASP A 73 9.93 -3.31 30.73
CA ASP A 73 10.96 -4.35 30.84
C ASP A 73 12.13 -3.89 31.71
N LEU A 74 12.56 -2.63 31.53
CA LEU A 74 13.60 -2.02 32.36
C LEU A 74 13.17 -1.91 33.83
N TYR A 75 11.93 -1.47 34.09
CA TYR A 75 11.36 -1.39 35.44
C TYR A 75 11.31 -2.77 36.13
N ILE A 76 10.84 -3.79 35.41
CA ILE A 76 10.80 -5.17 35.93
C ILE A 76 12.21 -5.67 36.24
N TYR A 77 13.18 -5.42 35.36
CA TYR A 77 14.57 -5.83 35.58
C TYR A 77 15.19 -5.24 36.85
N TYR A 78 15.00 -3.93 37.07
CA TYR A 78 15.51 -3.26 38.28
C TYR A 78 14.75 -3.66 39.54
N SER A 79 13.43 -3.80 39.48
CA SER A 79 12.62 -4.18 40.65
C SER A 79 12.85 -5.63 41.07
N SER A 80 13.16 -6.52 40.13
CA SER A 80 13.43 -7.95 40.38
C SER A 80 14.88 -8.27 40.73
N GLN A 81 15.72 -7.26 40.98
CA GLN A 81 17.14 -7.42 41.32
C GLN A 81 17.92 -8.29 40.31
N GLY A 82 17.70 -8.07 39.00
CA GLY A 82 18.47 -8.75 37.97
C GLY A 82 17.87 -10.08 37.51
N ALA A 83 16.55 -10.15 37.36
CA ALA A 83 15.90 -11.27 36.69
C ALA A 83 16.49 -11.56 35.30
N ASN A 84 16.17 -12.76 34.79
CA ASN A 84 16.63 -13.25 33.51
C ASN A 84 16.45 -12.22 32.37
N LEU A 85 17.54 -11.95 31.63
CA LEU A 85 17.58 -11.00 30.51
C LEU A 85 16.90 -11.53 29.23
N ALA A 86 16.67 -12.84 29.13
CA ALA A 86 16.10 -13.48 27.95
C ALA A 86 14.81 -12.80 27.41
N PRO A 87 13.76 -12.53 28.21
CA PRO A 87 12.55 -11.88 27.72
C PRO A 87 12.81 -10.49 27.12
N ILE A 88 13.70 -9.70 27.75
CA ILE A 88 14.07 -8.35 27.29
C ILE A 88 14.73 -8.43 25.91
N VAL A 89 15.66 -9.37 25.74
CA VAL A 89 16.36 -9.57 24.47
C VAL A 89 15.38 -10.00 23.37
N VAL A 90 14.45 -10.90 23.68
CA VAL A 90 13.43 -11.34 22.71
C VAL A 90 12.51 -10.19 22.31
N HIS A 91 12.03 -9.40 23.27
CA HIS A 91 11.20 -8.23 22.98
C HIS A 91 11.97 -7.23 22.11
N LEU A 92 13.20 -6.87 22.49
CA LEU A 92 14.07 -5.96 21.74
C LEU A 92 14.26 -6.45 20.29
N PHE A 93 14.48 -7.75 20.10
CA PHE A 93 14.63 -8.34 18.79
C PHE A 93 13.36 -8.19 17.93
N ILE A 94 12.18 -8.50 18.49
CA ILE A 94 10.89 -8.30 17.83
C ILE A 94 10.69 -6.84 17.42
N TYR A 95 11.03 -5.90 18.32
CA TYR A 95 10.96 -4.47 18.04
C TYR A 95 11.90 -4.06 16.93
N LEU A 96 13.15 -4.52 16.96
CA LEU A 96 14.17 -4.14 15.99
C LEU A 96 13.83 -4.66 14.59
N VAL A 97 13.41 -5.92 14.47
CA VAL A 97 12.94 -6.50 13.20
C VAL A 97 11.76 -5.69 12.66
N SER A 98 10.77 -5.41 13.50
CA SER A 98 9.58 -4.64 13.09
C SER A 98 9.94 -3.21 12.67
N LEU A 99 10.74 -2.52 13.48
CA LEU A 99 11.15 -1.14 13.20
C LEU A 99 12.01 -1.05 11.94
N SER A 100 12.94 -1.98 11.73
CA SER A 100 13.81 -2.02 10.54
C SER A 100 13.02 -2.15 9.24
N TYR A 101 11.90 -2.88 9.25
CA TYR A 101 11.02 -2.99 8.10
C TYR A 101 10.26 -1.69 7.82
N PHE A 102 9.68 -1.09 8.87
CA PHE A 102 8.83 0.10 8.73
C PHE A 102 9.61 1.42 8.60
N ILE A 103 10.86 1.49 9.06
CA ILE A 103 11.71 2.67 8.92
C ILE A 103 12.17 2.89 7.48
N ASN A 104 12.18 1.82 6.66
CA ASN A 104 12.58 1.93 5.25
C ASN A 104 11.68 2.96 4.54
N PRO A 105 12.22 4.09 4.07
CA PRO A 105 11.42 5.15 3.48
C PRO A 105 10.65 4.67 2.25
N ARG A 106 11.17 3.69 1.50
CA ARG A 106 10.45 3.10 0.35
C ARG A 106 9.15 2.43 0.77
N VAL A 107 9.18 1.67 1.88
CA VAL A 107 7.99 1.02 2.44
C VAL A 107 7.08 2.08 3.05
N ARG A 108 7.64 3.00 3.84
CA ARG A 108 6.88 4.06 4.50
C ARG A 108 6.10 4.92 3.51
N HIS A 109 6.75 5.44 2.47
CA HIS A 109 6.11 6.33 1.50
C HIS A 109 5.07 5.62 0.64
N LEU A 110 5.28 4.34 0.29
CA LEU A 110 4.32 3.60 -0.52
C LEU A 110 3.00 3.31 0.20
N TYR A 111 3.08 3.15 1.52
CA TYR A 111 1.99 2.61 2.33
C TYR A 111 1.36 3.64 3.27
N PHE A 112 2.15 4.55 3.84
CA PHE A 112 1.70 5.47 4.89
C PHE A 112 1.58 6.94 4.42
N ASP A 113 1.97 7.25 3.18
CA ASP A 113 1.82 8.60 2.62
C ASP A 113 0.56 8.71 1.74
N PRO A 114 -0.56 9.25 2.26
CA PRO A 114 -1.76 9.44 1.46
C PRO A 114 -1.63 10.58 0.45
N ARG A 115 -0.53 11.36 0.47
CA ARG A 115 -0.21 12.34 -0.57
C ARG A 115 0.42 11.67 -1.79
N MET A 116 0.78 10.39 -1.70
CA MET A 116 1.25 9.62 -2.84
C MET A 116 0.07 9.30 -3.75
N HIS A 117 -0.09 10.15 -4.76
CA HIS A 117 -1.09 9.96 -5.79
C HIS A 117 -0.77 8.71 -6.62
N TRP A 118 -1.80 7.96 -7.00
CA TRP A 118 -1.65 6.68 -7.72
C TRP A 118 -0.80 6.82 -8.99
N TRP A 119 -0.86 7.97 -9.66
CA TRP A 119 -0.11 8.26 -10.88
C TRP A 119 1.40 8.42 -10.69
N LYS A 120 1.87 8.68 -9.46
CA LYS A 120 3.30 8.77 -9.12
C LYS A 120 3.91 7.42 -8.76
N THR A 121 3.08 6.38 -8.56
CA THR A 121 3.55 5.06 -8.09
C THR A 121 4.24 4.23 -9.17
N LYS A 122 4.05 4.58 -10.44
CA LYS A 122 4.65 3.90 -11.59
C LYS A 122 5.24 4.92 -12.55
N GLN A 123 6.33 4.57 -13.19
CA GLN A 123 6.95 5.37 -14.24
C GLN A 123 5.94 5.59 -15.37
N ARG A 124 5.85 6.85 -15.84
CA ARG A 124 5.02 7.27 -16.96
C ARG A 124 5.92 7.58 -18.15
N PHE A 125 5.49 7.18 -19.32
CA PHE A 125 6.17 7.43 -20.59
C PHE A 125 5.31 8.36 -21.41
N GLU A 126 5.92 9.42 -21.91
CA GLU A 126 5.28 10.32 -22.85
C GLU A 126 5.07 9.56 -24.17
N THR A 127 3.90 9.75 -24.75
CA THR A 127 3.49 9.13 -26.01
C THR A 127 2.51 10.06 -26.72
N HIS A 128 2.25 9.82 -28.00
CA HIS A 128 1.24 10.53 -28.78
C HIS A 128 0.34 9.54 -29.51
N THR A 129 0.09 8.40 -28.86
CA THR A 129 -0.63 7.29 -29.50
C THR A 129 -2.12 7.63 -29.60
N PRO A 130 -2.74 7.53 -30.79
CA PRO A 130 -4.18 7.71 -30.94
C PRO A 130 -4.89 6.61 -30.14
N THR A 131 -5.90 6.99 -29.38
CA THR A 131 -6.64 6.09 -28.50
C THR A 131 -8.11 6.20 -28.81
N ILE A 132 -8.83 5.08 -28.73
CA ILE A 132 -10.27 5.05 -28.91
C ILE A 132 -10.89 4.93 -27.52
N VAL A 133 -11.81 5.82 -27.19
CA VAL A 133 -12.49 5.85 -25.90
C VAL A 133 -13.99 5.76 -26.11
N ARG A 134 -14.66 4.91 -25.32
CA ARG A 134 -16.11 4.87 -25.26
C ARG A 134 -16.59 5.39 -23.91
N HIS A 135 -17.48 6.38 -23.93
CA HIS A 135 -18.10 6.94 -22.73
C HIS A 135 -19.60 7.12 -22.97
N GLN A 136 -20.44 6.55 -22.09
CA GLN A 136 -21.91 6.62 -22.20
C GLN A 136 -22.51 6.25 -23.56
N GLY A 137 -21.83 5.37 -24.31
CA GLY A 137 -22.26 4.94 -25.66
C GLY A 137 -21.66 5.77 -26.80
N GLU A 138 -21.09 6.93 -26.51
CA GLU A 138 -20.39 7.78 -27.48
C GLU A 138 -18.91 7.38 -27.63
N TRP A 139 -18.38 7.55 -28.84
CA TRP A 139 -17.00 7.24 -29.18
C TRP A 139 -16.19 8.53 -29.35
N PHE A 140 -15.03 8.56 -28.70
CA PHE A 140 -14.06 9.64 -28.75
C PHE A 140 -12.71 9.11 -29.23
N TYR A 141 -11.94 9.97 -29.89
CA TYR A 141 -10.63 9.62 -30.46
C TYR A 141 -9.51 10.51 -29.89
N PRO A 142 -9.28 10.49 -28.56
CA PRO A 142 -8.28 11.34 -27.94
C PRO A 142 -6.84 10.90 -28.25
N ILE A 143 -5.91 11.83 -28.03
CA ILE A 143 -4.48 11.55 -28.06
C ILE A 143 -4.04 11.18 -26.64
N MET A 144 -3.46 10.00 -26.47
CA MET A 144 -2.83 9.62 -25.22
C MET A 144 -1.47 10.28 -25.13
N ARG A 145 -1.29 11.16 -24.14
CA ARG A 145 -0.07 11.94 -23.93
C ARG A 145 0.95 11.24 -23.06
N ASN A 146 0.49 10.47 -22.08
CA ASN A 146 1.39 9.55 -21.38
C ASN A 146 0.66 8.30 -20.90
N VAL A 147 1.45 7.26 -20.68
CA VAL A 147 0.97 5.94 -20.26
C VAL A 147 1.87 5.36 -19.18
N SER A 148 1.27 4.62 -18.26
CA SER A 148 1.94 3.74 -17.30
C SER A 148 1.17 2.44 -17.23
N GLU A 149 1.74 1.43 -16.57
CA GLU A 149 1.00 0.20 -16.30
C GLU A 149 -0.25 0.38 -15.41
N GLY A 150 -0.47 1.57 -14.83
CA GLY A 150 -1.58 1.86 -13.92
C GLY A 150 -2.66 2.75 -14.51
N GLY A 151 -2.41 3.39 -15.64
CA GLY A 151 -3.29 4.37 -16.24
C GLY A 151 -2.57 5.29 -17.21
N CYS A 152 -3.32 6.16 -17.85
CA CYS A 152 -2.85 7.09 -18.87
C CYS A 152 -3.37 8.51 -18.64
N PHE A 153 -2.81 9.47 -19.37
CA PHE A 153 -3.37 10.80 -19.53
C PHE A 153 -3.86 10.95 -20.97
N LEU A 154 -5.14 11.27 -21.12
CA LEU A 154 -5.80 11.46 -22.41
C LEU A 154 -6.09 12.94 -22.61
N GLU A 155 -5.63 13.49 -23.72
CA GLU A 155 -5.96 14.83 -24.14
C GLU A 155 -7.29 14.80 -24.88
N ILE A 156 -8.30 15.41 -24.28
CA ILE A 156 -9.66 15.44 -24.79
C ILE A 156 -10.33 16.74 -24.34
N PRO A 157 -11.19 17.35 -25.18
CA PRO A 157 -11.99 18.49 -24.77
C PRO A 157 -12.86 18.17 -23.55
N HIS A 158 -12.97 19.13 -22.66
CA HIS A 158 -13.64 19.01 -21.36
C HIS A 158 -15.13 18.64 -21.53
N GLY A 159 -15.62 17.69 -20.72
CA GLY A 159 -17.01 17.21 -20.74
C GLY A 159 -17.30 16.02 -19.83
N MET A 160 -16.27 15.33 -19.32
CA MET A 160 -16.39 14.16 -18.44
C MET A 160 -16.04 14.50 -16.98
N LEU A 161 -16.70 13.82 -16.04
CA LEU A 161 -16.59 14.06 -14.60
C LEU A 161 -15.66 13.05 -13.91
N VAL A 162 -15.10 13.44 -12.77
CA VAL A 162 -14.31 12.55 -11.92
C VAL A 162 -15.18 11.38 -11.43
N SER A 163 -14.60 10.19 -11.40
CA SER A 163 -15.23 8.91 -11.02
C SER A 163 -16.12 8.26 -12.09
N GLU A 164 -16.26 8.87 -13.26
CA GLU A 164 -16.92 8.22 -14.39
C GLU A 164 -16.05 7.10 -14.98
N HIS A 165 -16.72 6.12 -15.59
CA HIS A 165 -16.09 4.95 -16.19
C HIS A 165 -16.09 5.04 -17.71
N LEU A 166 -15.00 4.60 -18.32
CA LEU A 166 -14.82 4.64 -19.76
C LEU A 166 -14.09 3.39 -20.27
N GLU A 167 -14.39 2.97 -21.49
CA GLU A 167 -13.68 1.87 -22.15
C GLU A 167 -12.56 2.47 -23.01
N ILE A 168 -11.32 2.04 -22.79
CA ILE A 168 -10.15 2.48 -23.54
C ILE A 168 -9.69 1.35 -24.44
N GLN A 169 -9.44 1.69 -25.70
CA GLN A 169 -8.80 0.83 -26.66
C GLN A 169 -7.57 1.55 -27.23
N VAL A 170 -6.40 0.98 -27.01
CA VAL A 170 -5.13 1.50 -27.55
C VAL A 170 -4.68 0.57 -28.68
N PRO A 171 -4.81 1.00 -29.95
CA PRO A 171 -4.21 0.28 -31.08
C PRO A 171 -2.70 0.20 -30.91
N LEU A 172 -2.14 -0.98 -31.07
CA LEU A 172 -0.69 -1.16 -30.99
C LEU A 172 -0.08 -1.06 -32.40
N PRO A 173 1.02 -0.29 -32.57
CA PRO A 173 1.71 -0.20 -33.86
C PRO A 173 2.29 -1.55 -34.30
N GLU A 174 2.73 -2.36 -33.32
CA GLU A 174 3.14 -3.75 -33.51
C GLU A 174 2.36 -4.63 -32.52
N PRO A 175 1.76 -5.76 -32.97
CA PRO A 175 1.01 -6.64 -32.08
C PRO A 175 1.89 -7.21 -30.96
N LEU A 176 1.53 -6.96 -29.70
CA LEU A 176 2.21 -7.51 -28.52
C LEU A 176 1.38 -8.64 -27.92
N ASN A 177 1.17 -9.69 -28.71
CA ASN A 177 0.19 -10.78 -28.53
C ASN A 177 -1.27 -10.36 -28.73
N VAL A 178 -1.58 -9.08 -28.55
CA VAL A 178 -2.88 -8.49 -28.90
C VAL A 178 -2.68 -7.37 -29.91
N PRO A 179 -3.62 -7.15 -30.85
CA PRO A 179 -3.56 -6.02 -31.77
C PRO A 179 -3.99 -4.71 -31.11
N VAL A 180 -4.84 -4.79 -30.08
CA VAL A 180 -5.42 -3.64 -29.38
C VAL A 180 -5.44 -3.93 -27.89
N ILE A 181 -4.90 -3.00 -27.09
CA ILE A 181 -5.01 -3.07 -25.64
C ILE A 181 -6.40 -2.57 -25.25
N LYS A 182 -7.22 -3.42 -24.64
CA LYS A 182 -8.54 -3.07 -24.12
C LYS A 182 -8.49 -2.95 -22.59
N ALA A 183 -8.92 -1.81 -22.07
CA ALA A 183 -8.92 -1.52 -20.64
C ALA A 183 -10.18 -0.75 -20.23
N ASN A 184 -10.80 -1.15 -19.13
CA ASN A 184 -11.79 -0.30 -18.47
C ASN A 184 -11.05 0.70 -17.60
N GLY A 185 -11.44 1.96 -17.68
CA GLY A 185 -10.83 3.07 -16.99
C GLY A 185 -11.80 3.79 -16.06
N GLU A 186 -11.27 4.45 -15.04
CA GLU A 186 -12.00 5.39 -14.19
C GLU A 186 -11.29 6.73 -14.21
N ILE A 187 -12.04 7.80 -14.42
CA ILE A 187 -11.51 9.16 -14.42
C ILE A 187 -11.13 9.52 -12.98
N ARG A 188 -9.84 9.70 -12.71
CA ARG A 188 -9.33 10.08 -11.39
C ARG A 188 -8.92 11.53 -11.31
N TRP A 189 -8.76 12.18 -12.45
CA TRP A 189 -8.32 13.56 -12.52
C TRP A 189 -8.83 14.20 -13.80
N VAL A 190 -9.28 15.44 -13.70
CA VAL A 190 -9.65 16.28 -14.84
C VAL A 190 -8.77 17.51 -14.77
N SER A 191 -8.01 17.76 -15.84
CA SER A 191 -7.16 18.94 -15.91
C SER A 191 -8.03 20.19 -16.03
N LYS A 192 -7.70 21.21 -15.24
CA LYS A 192 -8.30 22.55 -15.31
C LYS A 192 -7.43 23.54 -16.08
N ASP A 193 -6.25 23.10 -16.52
CA ASP A 193 -5.31 23.93 -17.26
C ASP A 193 -5.77 24.07 -18.72
N PRO A 194 -6.05 25.29 -19.21
CA PRO A 194 -6.42 25.53 -20.61
C PRO A 194 -5.35 25.05 -21.60
N LEU A 195 -4.07 25.04 -21.21
CA LEU A 195 -2.96 24.63 -22.07
C LEU A 195 -2.77 23.11 -22.12
N ARG A 196 -3.36 22.37 -21.18
CA ARG A 196 -3.28 20.91 -21.07
C ARG A 196 -4.61 20.33 -20.65
N MET A 197 -5.64 20.54 -21.48
CA MET A 197 -6.95 19.94 -21.25
C MET A 197 -6.89 18.42 -21.42
N GLY A 198 -7.49 17.69 -20.48
CA GLY A 198 -7.51 16.24 -20.56
C GLY A 198 -7.87 15.56 -19.25
N LEU A 199 -7.80 14.24 -19.28
CA LEU A 199 -8.28 13.33 -18.24
C LEU A 199 -7.15 12.39 -17.80
N GLY A 200 -6.93 12.31 -16.50
CA GLY A 200 -6.12 11.25 -15.89
C GLY A 200 -6.99 10.03 -15.62
N VAL A 201 -6.78 8.96 -16.39
CA VAL A 201 -7.59 7.74 -16.31
C VAL A 201 -6.80 6.62 -15.65
N GLN A 202 -7.36 6.04 -14.59
CA GLN A 202 -6.81 4.86 -13.94
C GLN A 202 -7.38 3.60 -14.59
N PHE A 203 -6.52 2.65 -14.92
CA PHE A 203 -6.96 1.37 -15.46
C PHE A 203 -7.48 0.43 -14.36
N ASN A 204 -8.66 -0.15 -14.58
CA ASN A 204 -9.34 -1.06 -13.68
C ASN A 204 -9.42 -2.47 -14.29
N ASN A 205 -9.03 -3.48 -13.50
CA ASN A 205 -9.22 -4.90 -13.80
C ASN A 205 -8.80 -5.36 -15.22
N LEU A 206 -7.59 -5.00 -15.69
CA LEU A 206 -7.09 -5.54 -16.97
C LEU A 206 -6.97 -7.07 -16.92
N PRO A 207 -7.51 -7.78 -17.94
CA PRO A 207 -7.20 -9.19 -18.16
C PRO A 207 -5.68 -9.44 -18.22
N ARG A 208 -5.23 -10.63 -17.81
CA ARG A 208 -3.79 -10.96 -17.73
C ARG A 208 -3.04 -10.72 -19.04
N GLU A 209 -3.65 -11.08 -20.15
CA GLU A 209 -3.09 -10.90 -21.49
C GLU A 209 -2.92 -9.41 -21.83
N GLN A 210 -3.98 -8.62 -21.65
CA GLN A 210 -3.98 -7.17 -21.84
C GLN A 210 -2.96 -6.48 -20.93
N SER A 211 -2.84 -6.93 -19.68
CA SER A 211 -1.84 -6.41 -18.75
C SER A 211 -0.41 -6.72 -19.19
N ARG A 212 -0.15 -7.91 -19.75
CA ARG A 212 1.17 -8.26 -20.30
C ARG A 212 1.51 -7.41 -21.53
N ALA A 213 0.55 -7.22 -22.43
CA ALA A 213 0.72 -6.37 -23.60
C ALA A 213 1.00 -4.92 -23.22
N LEU A 214 0.25 -4.36 -22.27
CA LEU A 214 0.47 -3.02 -21.73
C LEU A 214 1.87 -2.87 -21.12
N LYS A 215 2.31 -3.86 -20.33
CA LYS A 215 3.67 -3.85 -19.77
C LYS A 215 4.74 -3.89 -20.83
N ALA A 216 4.56 -4.72 -21.86
CA ALA A 216 5.49 -4.80 -22.98
C ALA A 216 5.52 -3.49 -23.79
N PHE A 217 4.36 -2.88 -24.00
CA PHE A 217 4.24 -1.58 -24.69
C PHE A 217 4.96 -0.48 -23.92
N VAL A 218 4.69 -0.37 -22.62
CA VAL A 218 5.35 0.58 -21.71
C VAL A 218 6.86 0.34 -21.67
N ARG A 219 7.32 -0.92 -21.68
CA ARG A 219 8.75 -1.26 -21.65
C ARG A 219 9.48 -0.98 -22.97
N LYS A 220 8.81 -1.05 -24.12
CA LYS A 220 9.41 -0.68 -25.42
C LYS A 220 9.67 0.83 -25.55
N GLN A 221 9.06 1.65 -24.70
CA GLN A 221 9.26 3.10 -24.65
C GLN A 221 10.41 3.52 -23.70
N LEU A 222 11.04 2.54 -23.01
CA LEU A 222 12.32 2.70 -22.30
C LEU A 222 13.48 2.54 -23.27
#